data_AF-A0A9E4S5R1-F1
#
_entry.id   AF-A0A9E4S5R1-F1
#
_cell.length_a   1.000
_cell.length_b   1.000
_cell.length_c   1.000
_cell.angle_alpha   90.00
_cell.angle_beta   90.00
_cell.angle_gamma   90.00
#
_symmetry.space_group_name_H-M   'P 1'
#
loop_
_entity.id
_entity.type
_entity.pdbx_description
1 polymer ?
#
loop_
_entity_poly.entity_id
_entity_poly.type
_entity_poly.pdbx_seq_one_letter_code
_entity_poly.pdbx_strand_id
1 'polypeptide(L)'
;PTPTPTPAPTSTPTPTPSQTAEPPPQPTTEPLVWGDTDCDSQIGPLDSLRVLRLDAGLSTTTQAPCMAMGGQLFVNGTLQVWGDVNCDGLDPVDAILILRFDAGLPVQTPAGCPSLGELV
;
A
#
# COMPACT_ATOMS: atom_id res chain seq x y z
N PRO A 1 -70.67 -37.12 -33.79
CA PRO A 1 -70.16 -35.75 -33.49
C PRO A 1 -69.25 -35.84 -32.26
N THR A 2 -67.94 -35.71 -32.45
CA THR A 2 -66.94 -35.88 -31.39
C THR A 2 -66.50 -34.49 -30.92
N PRO A 3 -66.54 -34.16 -29.62
CA PRO A 3 -66.11 -32.85 -29.15
C PRO A 3 -64.58 -32.72 -29.25
N THR A 4 -64.12 -31.66 -29.92
CA THR A 4 -62.71 -31.26 -30.00
C THR A 4 -62.20 -30.86 -28.61
N PRO A 5 -61.05 -31.38 -28.14
CA PRO A 5 -60.48 -30.95 -26.87
C PRO A 5 -59.90 -29.52 -26.97
N THR A 6 -60.25 -28.68 -26.00
CA THR A 6 -59.71 -27.31 -25.83
C THR A 6 -58.26 -27.36 -25.35
N PRO A 7 -57.32 -26.61 -25.96
CA PRO A 7 -55.94 -26.55 -25.47
C PRO A 7 -55.85 -25.82 -24.12
N ALA A 8 -55.07 -26.37 -23.19
CA ALA A 8 -54.82 -25.80 -21.87
C ALA A 8 -53.89 -24.56 -21.95
N PRO A 9 -54.05 -23.55 -21.07
CA PRO A 9 -53.21 -22.36 -21.08
C PRO A 9 -51.78 -22.67 -20.59
N THR A 10 -50.80 -22.28 -21.39
CA THR A 10 -49.37 -22.36 -21.06
C THR A 10 -49.01 -21.31 -19.99
N SER A 11 -48.48 -21.74 -18.85
CA SER A 11 -47.97 -20.83 -17.81
C SER A 11 -46.69 -20.14 -18.29
N THR A 12 -46.70 -18.81 -18.30
CA THR A 12 -45.51 -17.98 -18.57
C THR A 12 -44.53 -18.07 -17.39
N PRO A 13 -43.22 -18.32 -17.61
CA PRO A 13 -42.24 -18.33 -16.52
C PRO A 13 -42.04 -16.91 -15.96
N THR A 14 -42.07 -16.80 -14.64
CA THR A 14 -41.76 -15.57 -13.88
C THR A 14 -40.26 -15.24 -14.03
N PRO A 15 -39.88 -13.98 -14.30
CA PRO A 15 -38.46 -13.61 -14.42
C PRO A 15 -37.76 -13.72 -13.05
N THR A 16 -36.63 -14.43 -13.02
CA THR A 16 -35.72 -14.51 -11.87
C THR A 16 -35.16 -13.12 -11.53
N PRO A 17 -35.17 -12.66 -10.27
CA PRO A 17 -34.53 -11.40 -9.90
C PRO A 17 -33.02 -11.48 -10.17
N SER A 18 -32.54 -10.55 -11.00
CA SER A 18 -31.12 -10.40 -11.31
C SER A 18 -30.40 -9.95 -10.04
N GLN A 19 -29.52 -10.79 -9.49
CA GLN A 19 -28.66 -10.40 -8.37
C GLN A 19 -27.68 -9.33 -8.87
N THR A 20 -27.84 -8.11 -8.36
CA THR A 20 -26.86 -7.04 -8.54
C THR A 20 -25.54 -7.51 -7.94
N ALA A 21 -24.49 -7.62 -8.76
CA ALA A 21 -23.16 -7.96 -8.28
C ALA A 21 -22.70 -6.89 -7.27
N GLU A 22 -22.35 -7.33 -6.06
CA GLU A 22 -21.63 -6.52 -5.08
C GLU A 22 -20.27 -6.12 -5.68
N PRO A 23 -19.87 -4.84 -5.59
CA PRO A 23 -18.55 -4.44 -6.06
C PRO A 23 -17.47 -5.22 -5.29
N PRO A 24 -16.36 -5.60 -5.94
CA PRO A 24 -15.27 -6.31 -5.28
C PRO A 24 -14.75 -5.49 -4.09
N PRO A 25 -14.28 -6.14 -3.00
CA PRO A 25 -13.69 -5.41 -1.88
C PRO A 25 -12.53 -4.56 -2.40
N GLN A 26 -12.67 -3.25 -2.28
CA GLN A 26 -11.62 -2.32 -2.64
C GLN A 26 -10.45 -2.58 -1.67
N PRO A 27 -9.21 -2.83 -2.15
CA PRO A 27 -8.07 -2.95 -1.27
C PRO A 27 -8.01 -1.67 -0.44
N THR A 28 -8.17 -1.81 0.87
CA THR A 28 -7.95 -0.70 1.79
C THR A 28 -6.44 -0.56 1.86
N THR A 29 -5.88 0.37 1.08
CA THR A 29 -4.48 0.75 1.24
C THR A 29 -4.37 1.36 2.63
N GLU A 30 -3.80 0.62 3.58
CA GLU A 30 -3.47 1.20 4.87
C GLU A 30 -2.47 2.34 4.63
N PRO A 31 -2.69 3.51 5.23
CA PRO A 31 -1.76 4.63 5.08
C PRO A 31 -0.41 4.22 5.68
N LEU A 32 0.67 4.50 4.95
CA LEU A 32 2.02 4.17 5.38
C LEU A 32 2.65 5.38 6.08
N VAL A 33 3.66 5.16 6.94
CA VAL A 33 4.39 6.25 7.59
C VAL A 33 5.76 6.40 6.93
N TRP A 34 6.10 7.62 6.49
CA TRP A 34 7.38 7.89 5.84
C TRP A 34 8.55 7.69 6.83
N GLY A 35 9.45 6.76 6.52
CA GLY A 35 10.58 6.36 7.37
C GLY A 35 10.33 5.14 8.25
N ASP A 36 9.08 4.68 8.37
CA ASP A 36 8.71 3.41 8.99
C ASP A 36 8.77 2.33 7.91
N THR A 37 9.96 1.79 7.69
CA THR A 37 10.24 0.83 6.62
C THR A 37 9.88 -0.61 7.01
N ASP A 38 9.60 -0.87 8.29
CA ASP A 38 9.09 -2.15 8.77
C ASP A 38 7.58 -2.21 9.05
N CYS A 39 6.92 -1.07 8.95
CA CYS A 39 5.48 -0.87 9.09
C CYS A 39 4.95 -1.30 10.46
N ASP A 40 5.75 -1.08 11.52
CA ASP A 40 5.34 -1.32 12.89
C ASP A 40 4.68 -0.08 13.55
N SER A 41 4.46 0.98 12.76
CA SER A 41 3.93 2.29 13.17
C SER A 41 4.87 3.14 14.04
N GLN A 42 6.14 2.77 14.13
CA GLN A 42 7.19 3.54 14.79
C GLN A 42 8.34 3.78 13.81
N ILE A 43 9.12 4.83 14.05
CA ILE A 43 10.35 5.09 13.29
C ILE A 43 11.49 4.86 14.27
N GLY A 44 12.29 3.82 14.02
CA GLY A 44 13.32 3.40 14.94
C GLY A 44 14.50 2.68 14.29
N PRO A 45 15.37 2.06 15.12
CA PRO A 45 16.60 1.45 14.61
C PRO A 45 16.40 0.25 13.68
N LEU A 46 15.24 -0.43 13.76
CA LEU A 46 14.92 -1.54 12.86
C LEU A 46 14.70 -1.05 11.43
N ASP A 47 14.16 0.15 11.26
CA ASP A 47 13.99 0.77 9.95
C ASP A 47 15.32 1.10 9.29
N SER A 48 16.20 1.75 10.07
CA SER A 48 17.57 2.05 9.63
C SER A 48 18.34 0.78 9.27
N LEU A 49 18.21 -0.27 10.09
CA LEU A 49 18.86 -1.55 9.81
C LEU A 49 18.36 -2.15 8.49
N ARG A 50 17.08 -1.99 8.15
CA ARG A 50 16.50 -2.53 6.93
C ARG A 50 17.07 -1.84 5.68
N VAL A 51 17.25 -0.52 5.72
CA VAL A 51 17.99 0.23 4.68
C VAL A 51 19.43 -0.28 4.54
N LEU A 52 20.18 -0.37 5.65
CA LEU A 52 21.58 -0.83 5.64
C LEU A 52 21.73 -2.27 5.14
N ARG A 53 20.75 -3.14 5.42
CA ARG A 53 20.73 -4.50 4.88
C ARG A 53 20.60 -4.47 3.36
N LEU A 54 19.71 -3.65 2.81
CA LEU A 54 19.54 -3.53 1.37
C LEU A 54 20.82 -3.01 0.71
N ASP A 55 21.43 -1.95 1.24
CA ASP A 55 22.70 -1.39 0.76
C ASP A 55 23.83 -2.44 0.74
N ALA A 56 23.90 -3.26 1.79
CA ALA A 56 24.85 -4.37 1.90
C ALA A 56 24.53 -5.56 0.95
N GLY A 57 23.51 -5.46 0.10
CA GLY A 57 23.07 -6.52 -0.81
C GLY A 57 22.40 -7.70 -0.10
N LEU A 58 21.95 -7.51 1.14
CA LEU A 58 21.24 -8.52 1.92
C LEU A 58 19.74 -8.43 1.66
N SER A 59 19.07 -9.58 1.65
CA SER A 59 17.61 -9.61 1.52
C SER A 59 16.93 -8.94 2.71
N THR A 60 15.92 -8.12 2.41
CA THR A 60 14.95 -7.58 3.35
C THR A 60 13.63 -8.29 3.17
N THR A 61 13.02 -8.78 4.26
CA THR A 61 11.70 -9.41 4.20
C THR A 61 10.65 -8.32 4.04
N THR A 62 9.86 -8.39 2.97
CA THR A 62 8.67 -7.56 2.80
C THR A 62 7.47 -8.22 3.48
N GLN A 63 6.75 -7.47 4.30
CA GLN A 63 5.52 -7.91 4.97
C GLN A 63 4.44 -6.84 4.77
N ALA A 64 3.20 -7.22 4.46
CA ALA A 64 2.09 -6.28 4.38
C ALA A 64 1.84 -5.62 5.75
N PRO A 65 1.55 -4.30 5.82
CA PRO A 65 1.21 -3.41 4.69
C PRO A 65 2.42 -2.84 3.95
N CYS A 66 3.63 -3.08 4.44
CA CYS A 66 4.86 -2.57 3.86
C CYS A 66 5.12 -3.06 2.44
N MET A 67 5.54 -2.13 1.60
CA MET A 67 6.06 -2.42 0.28
C MET A 67 7.52 -2.88 0.35
N ALA A 68 8.03 -3.43 -0.76
CA ALA A 68 9.42 -3.81 -0.86
C ALA A 68 10.32 -2.57 -0.79
N MET A 69 11.46 -2.68 -0.11
CA MET A 69 12.49 -1.64 -0.13
C MET A 69 12.91 -1.34 -1.57
N GLY A 70 13.04 -0.06 -1.92
CA GLY A 70 13.29 0.37 -3.29
C GLY A 70 12.05 0.34 -4.21
N GLY A 71 10.90 -0.11 -3.71
CA GLY A 71 9.64 -0.03 -4.44
C GLY A 71 9.17 1.42 -4.60
N GLN A 72 8.38 1.70 -5.63
CA GLN A 72 7.94 3.05 -5.95
C GLN A 72 6.48 3.29 -5.55
N LEU A 73 6.19 4.50 -5.04
CA LEU A 73 4.86 4.95 -4.65
C LEU A 73 4.68 6.43 -5.01
N PHE A 74 3.44 6.86 -5.24
CA PHE A 74 3.13 8.26 -5.48
C PHE A 74 2.76 8.94 -4.16
N VAL A 75 3.57 9.89 -3.72
CA VAL A 75 3.27 10.74 -2.56
C VAL A 75 3.02 12.16 -3.06
N ASN A 76 1.83 12.70 -2.79
CA ASN A 76 1.43 14.05 -3.21
C ASN A 76 1.64 14.32 -4.72
N GLY A 77 1.42 13.30 -5.56
CA GLY A 77 1.60 13.39 -7.02
C GLY A 77 3.04 13.28 -7.52
N THR A 78 4.01 13.05 -6.63
CA THR A 78 5.42 12.82 -6.97
C THR A 78 5.78 11.36 -6.76
N LEU A 79 6.52 10.76 -7.70
CA LEU A 79 7.01 9.40 -7.55
C LEU A 79 8.17 9.39 -6.55
N GLN A 80 8.03 8.61 -5.48
CA GLN A 80 9.03 8.42 -4.45
C GLN A 80 9.47 6.95 -4.38
N VAL A 81 10.58 6.70 -3.70
CA VAL A 81 11.14 5.37 -3.48
C VAL A 81 11.02 5.01 -1.99
N TRP A 82 10.48 3.83 -1.70
CA TRP A 82 10.31 3.37 -0.33
C TRP A 82 11.67 3.07 0.33
N GLY A 83 11.91 3.74 1.46
CA GLY A 83 13.18 3.71 2.19
C GLY A 83 14.14 4.85 1.86
N ASP A 84 13.92 5.58 0.77
CA ASP A 84 14.69 6.77 0.35
C ASP A 84 14.07 8.00 1.00
N VAL A 85 14.44 8.27 2.25
CA VAL A 85 13.75 9.23 3.12
C VAL A 85 14.13 10.68 2.84
N ASN A 86 15.24 10.92 2.14
CA ASN A 86 15.66 12.24 1.64
C ASN A 86 15.39 12.42 0.14
N CYS A 87 14.85 11.43 -0.56
CA CYS A 87 14.49 11.51 -1.97
C CYS A 87 15.68 11.87 -2.89
N ASP A 88 16.90 11.49 -2.52
CA ASP A 88 18.12 11.70 -3.32
C ASP A 88 18.82 10.40 -3.74
N GLY A 89 18.25 9.25 -3.35
CA GLY A 89 18.69 7.92 -3.71
C GLY A 89 18.75 7.02 -2.47
N LEU A 90 18.24 5.79 -2.61
CA LEU A 90 18.24 4.83 -1.51
C LEU A 90 19.65 4.36 -1.14
N ASP A 91 20.21 4.88 -0.05
CA ASP A 91 21.58 4.62 0.38
C ASP A 91 21.77 4.72 1.93
N PRO A 92 22.98 4.51 2.49
CA PRO A 92 23.19 4.56 3.94
C PRO A 92 22.90 5.90 4.62
N VAL A 93 22.82 7.01 3.87
CA VAL A 93 22.43 8.32 4.40
C VAL A 93 21.00 8.28 4.89
N ASP A 94 20.09 7.59 4.21
CA ASP A 94 18.70 7.40 4.65
C ASP A 94 18.62 6.75 6.03
N ALA A 95 19.42 5.70 6.23
CA ALA A 95 19.49 5.00 7.52
C ALA A 95 19.93 5.95 8.65
N ILE A 96 20.89 6.83 8.38
CA ILE A 96 21.36 7.83 9.34
C ILE A 96 20.26 8.85 9.63
N LEU A 97 19.51 9.30 8.62
CA LEU A 97 18.43 10.26 8.81
C LEU A 97 17.29 9.68 9.67
N ILE A 98 16.96 8.40 9.47
CA ILE A 98 16.02 7.66 10.33
C ILE A 98 16.53 7.62 11.78
N LEU A 99 17.80 7.23 12.02
CA LEU A 99 18.37 7.21 13.39
C LEU A 99 18.41 8.60 14.03
N ARG A 100 18.64 9.65 13.24
CA ARG A 100 18.58 11.02 13.75
C ARG A 100 17.18 11.37 14.22
N PHE A 101 16.16 11.02 13.44
CA PHE A 101 14.77 11.25 13.80
C PHE A 101 14.37 10.47 15.05
N ASP A 102 14.71 9.18 15.13
CA ASP A 102 14.51 8.33 16.32
C ASP A 102 15.16 8.94 17.57
N ALA A 103 16.37 9.50 17.43
CA ALA A 103 17.07 10.19 18.50
C ALA A 103 16.51 11.60 18.84
N GLY A 104 15.43 12.05 18.19
CA GLY A 104 14.84 13.38 18.38
C GLY A 104 15.71 14.52 17.85
N LEU A 105 16.67 14.22 16.96
CA LEU A 105 17.51 15.22 16.31
C LEU A 105 16.81 15.79 15.07
N PRO A 106 17.07 17.06 14.72
CA PRO A 106 16.48 17.66 13.53
C PRO A 106 16.97 16.95 12.26
N VAL A 107 16.00 16.67 11.38
CA VAL A 107 16.21 16.18 10.01
C VAL A 107 15.55 17.18 9.06
N GLN A 108 16.24 17.52 7.98
CA GLN A 108 15.73 18.38 6.91
C GLN A 108 15.65 17.53 5.65
N THR A 109 14.44 17.38 5.10
CA THR A 109 14.23 16.72 3.82
C THR A 109 14.17 17.77 2.70
N PRO A 110 14.61 17.44 1.47
CA PRO A 110 14.48 18.32 0.32
C PRO A 110 13.02 18.69 0.02
N ALA A 111 12.81 19.83 -0.65
CA ALA A 111 11.46 20.27 -1.03
C ALA A 111 10.77 19.23 -1.93
N GLY A 112 9.53 18.85 -1.56
CA GLY A 112 8.76 17.82 -2.26
C GLY A 112 9.02 16.39 -1.77
N CYS A 113 9.97 16.20 -0.85
CA CYS A 113 10.15 14.95 -0.13
C CYS A 113 9.26 14.93 1.13
N PRO A 114 8.56 13.84 1.45
CA PRO A 114 7.73 13.76 2.65
C PRO A 114 8.58 13.93 3.91
N SER A 115 7.97 14.46 4.97
CA SER A 115 8.64 14.53 6.27
C SER A 115 8.67 13.16 6.93
N LEU A 116 9.73 12.84 7.67
CA LEU A 116 9.74 11.65 8.53
C LEU A 116 8.56 11.70 9.51
N GLY A 117 7.79 10.61 9.58
CA GLY A 117 6.57 10.51 10.37
C GLY A 117 5.30 11.00 9.66
N GLU A 118 5.39 11.50 8.43
CA GLU A 118 4.23 11.87 7.61
C GLU A 118 3.50 10.63 7.11
N LEU A 119 2.16 10.68 7.06
CA LEU A 119 1.34 9.64 6.45
C LEU A 119 1.35 9.79 4.92
N VAL A 120 1.59 8.71 4.19
CA VAL A 120 1.70 8.67 2.72
C VAL A 120 0.83 7.59 2.06
#